data_AF-A0A6N4X6Z1-F1
#
_entry.id   AF-A0A6N4X6Z1-F1
#
_cell.length_a   1.000
_cell.length_b   1.000
_cell.length_c   1.000
_cell.angle_alpha   90.00
_cell.angle_beta   90.00
_cell.angle_gamma   90.00
#
_symmetry.space_group_name_H-M   'P 1'
#
loop_
_entity.id
_entity.type
_entity.pdbx_description
1 polymer ?
#
loop_
_entity_poly.entity_id
_entity_poly.type
_entity_poly.pdbx_seq_one_letter_code
_entity_poly.pdbx_strand_id
1 'polypeptide(L)'
;MKKIFSLAVICFVMTTMTSCHHDRDDSLDDVSMSVNTSVTEAHVLSRNEYTHFTEYFNTIKLDEAFTWKYEKDGCFARAHKMGEILQAKYGIHPSHLKKIWIGNSRGDLLKKWEYHVALVVVGSGGNPLNGMVIDPALFPDGPVTPQEWAYKCNNGSSNKSAVSKLEYYAPKIKVDKSGKRIWNAEDKVNNYSFYSISNKAYFDGVTTCVLTTIKNNFENWRRKVRHDPNSTIDIARCTG
;
A
#
# COMPACT_ATOMS: atom_id res chain seq x y z
N MET A 1 11.59 43.24 54.87
CA MET A 1 10.32 42.77 55.48
C MET A 1 10.37 41.26 55.57
N LYS A 2 10.27 40.71 56.79
CA LYS A 2 10.16 39.27 57.07
C LYS A 2 8.74 38.78 56.71
N LYS A 3 8.61 37.56 56.20
CA LYS A 3 7.69 36.51 56.70
C LYS A 3 7.98 35.17 55.98
N ILE A 4 8.16 34.14 56.79
CA ILE A 4 8.35 32.71 56.51
C ILE A 4 7.03 32.01 56.86
N PHE A 5 6.60 30.98 56.12
CA PHE A 5 5.87 29.75 56.54
C PHE A 5 5.85 28.79 55.31
N SER A 6 6.58 27.65 55.28
CA SER A 6 6.27 26.27 55.75
C SER A 6 5.03 25.65 55.05
N LEU A 7 5.15 24.73 54.07
CA LEU A 7 5.47 23.28 54.07
C LEU A 7 4.29 22.34 54.51
N ALA A 8 3.82 21.49 53.57
CA ALA A 8 3.33 20.09 53.71
C ALA A 8 2.92 19.61 52.29
N VAL A 9 3.58 18.67 51.59
CA VAL A 9 3.72 17.20 51.79
C VAL A 9 2.39 16.50 52.04
N ILE A 10 1.98 15.64 51.08
CA ILE A 10 1.57 14.24 51.29
C ILE A 10 1.48 13.53 49.92
N CYS A 11 2.23 12.44 49.81
CA CYS A 11 2.17 11.42 48.75
C CYS A 11 0.92 10.54 48.91
N PHE A 12 0.40 9.99 47.81
CA PHE A 12 -0.11 8.62 47.84
C PHE A 12 0.13 7.91 46.50
N VAL A 13 0.83 6.79 46.61
CA VAL A 13 1.15 5.78 45.59
C VAL A 13 -0.08 4.91 45.37
N MET A 14 -0.28 4.36 44.16
CA MET A 14 -0.67 2.95 43.98
C MET A 14 -0.30 2.45 42.58
N THR A 15 0.81 1.73 42.54
CA THR A 15 1.12 0.70 41.54
C THR A 15 0.29 -0.54 41.88
N THR A 16 -0.40 -1.11 40.90
CA THR A 16 -0.87 -2.51 40.96
C THR A 16 -0.28 -3.28 39.78
N MET A 17 0.74 -4.07 40.11
CA MET A 17 1.12 -5.27 39.37
C MET A 17 0.17 -6.37 39.84
N THR A 18 -0.49 -7.06 38.90
CA THR A 18 -1.19 -8.30 39.23
C THR A 18 -0.63 -9.40 38.34
N SER A 19 0.24 -10.19 38.96
CA SER A 19 0.72 -11.49 38.52
C SER A 19 -0.39 -12.53 38.72
N CYS A 20 -0.57 -13.42 37.76
CA CYS A 20 -1.26 -14.69 37.98
C CYS A 20 -0.31 -15.82 37.58
N HIS A 21 0.47 -16.30 38.55
CA HIS A 21 0.86 -17.70 38.63
C HIS A 21 0.10 -18.26 39.85
N HIS A 22 -0.73 -19.26 39.62
CA HIS A 22 -1.19 -20.15 40.68
C HIS A 22 -1.15 -21.57 40.13
N ASP A 23 -0.07 -22.26 40.45
CA ASP A 23 -0.02 -23.71 40.46
C ASP A 23 -0.88 -24.19 41.63
N ARG A 24 -1.86 -25.04 41.31
CA ARG A 24 -2.44 -25.99 42.24
C ARG A 24 -2.77 -27.26 41.47
N ASP A 25 -1.90 -28.24 41.66
CA ASP A 25 -2.27 -29.65 41.56
C ASP A 25 -3.42 -29.90 42.54
N ASP A 26 -4.50 -30.50 42.06
CA ASP A 26 -5.32 -31.43 42.85
C ASP A 26 -6.03 -32.39 41.90
N SER A 27 -5.67 -33.67 42.09
CA SER A 27 -6.43 -34.90 41.88
C SER A 27 -7.14 -35.14 40.54
N LEU A 28 -6.57 -36.12 39.85
CA LEU A 28 -7.23 -37.14 39.03
C LEU A 28 -8.63 -37.49 39.55
N ASP A 29 -9.62 -37.38 38.68
CA ASP A 29 -10.69 -38.37 38.64
C ASP A 29 -10.97 -38.75 37.19
N ASP A 30 -10.99 -40.06 37.03
CA ASP A 30 -11.12 -40.88 35.86
C ASP A 30 -12.51 -40.74 35.23
N VAL A 31 -12.58 -40.16 34.02
CA VAL A 31 -13.66 -40.47 33.08
C VAL A 31 -13.04 -40.75 31.73
N SER A 32 -12.79 -42.03 31.52
CA SER A 32 -12.60 -42.63 30.21
C SER A 32 -13.79 -42.34 29.30
N MET A 33 -13.58 -41.64 28.19
CA MET A 33 -14.31 -41.91 26.95
C MET A 33 -13.33 -41.91 25.78
N SER A 34 -13.01 -43.13 25.37
CA SER A 34 -12.37 -43.44 24.11
C SER A 34 -13.27 -43.05 22.92
N VAL A 35 -12.62 -42.72 21.80
CA VAL A 35 -13.05 -42.95 20.40
C VAL A 35 -13.21 -41.68 19.54
N ASN A 36 -12.45 -41.75 18.44
CA ASN A 36 -12.55 -41.10 17.13
C ASN A 36 -11.96 -39.71 16.91
N THR A 37 -10.84 -39.74 16.20
CA THR A 37 -10.48 -38.84 15.10
C THR A 37 -11.71 -38.26 14.41
N SER A 38 -11.97 -36.97 14.64
CA SER A 38 -12.67 -36.12 13.69
C SER A 38 -12.02 -34.75 13.69
N VAL A 39 -11.33 -34.49 12.59
CA VAL A 39 -10.97 -33.17 12.08
C VAL A 39 -12.27 -32.36 12.02
N THR A 40 -12.49 -31.46 12.98
CA THR A 40 -13.48 -30.40 12.83
C THR A 40 -13.05 -29.19 13.64
N GLU A 41 -12.53 -28.22 12.89
CA GLU A 41 -13.06 -26.86 12.94
C GLU A 41 -13.11 -26.20 14.32
N ALA A 42 -11.93 -25.91 14.86
CA ALA A 42 -11.74 -24.61 15.50
C ALA A 42 -11.72 -23.52 14.41
N HIS A 43 -12.85 -23.35 13.72
CA HIS A 43 -13.18 -22.17 12.92
C HIS A 43 -13.49 -21.02 13.90
N VAL A 44 -12.52 -20.70 14.75
CA VAL A 44 -12.43 -19.38 15.36
C VAL A 44 -12.27 -18.45 14.18
N LEU A 45 -13.18 -17.49 14.02
CA LEU A 45 -13.13 -16.42 13.04
C LEU A 45 -11.79 -15.69 13.17
N SER A 46 -10.77 -16.23 12.51
CA SER A 46 -9.49 -15.60 12.28
C SER A 46 -9.81 -14.29 11.60
N ARG A 47 -9.52 -13.17 12.27
CA ARG A 47 -9.42 -11.87 11.60
C ARG A 47 -8.54 -12.13 10.39
N ASN A 48 -9.09 -12.06 9.18
CA ASN A 48 -8.34 -12.30 7.93
C ASN A 48 -7.02 -11.52 7.98
N GLU A 49 -5.95 -12.20 8.37
CA GLU A 49 -4.64 -11.62 8.50
C GLU A 49 -4.05 -11.68 7.09
N TYR A 50 -4.06 -10.56 6.39
CA TYR A 50 -3.53 -10.48 5.03
C TYR A 50 -1.98 -10.45 5.06
N THR A 51 -1.37 -11.55 5.50
CA THR A 51 0.07 -11.69 5.74
C THR A 51 0.81 -12.45 4.64
N HIS A 52 0.10 -12.99 3.64
CA HIS A 52 0.64 -13.72 2.49
C HIS A 52 1.33 -12.80 1.46
N PHE A 53 2.16 -11.85 1.91
CA PHE A 53 2.74 -10.80 1.07
C PHE A 53 3.58 -11.34 -0.10
N THR A 54 4.33 -12.42 0.12
CA THR A 54 5.14 -13.06 -0.94
C THR A 54 4.26 -13.67 -2.03
N GLU A 55 3.14 -14.29 -1.66
CA GLU A 55 2.18 -14.86 -2.61
C GLU A 55 1.47 -13.78 -3.43
N TYR A 56 1.05 -12.70 -2.76
CA TYR A 56 0.47 -11.53 -3.42
C TYR A 56 1.48 -10.89 -4.38
N PHE A 57 2.73 -10.72 -3.95
CA PHE A 57 3.80 -10.21 -4.79
C PHE A 57 4.03 -11.09 -6.02
N ASN A 58 4.15 -12.41 -5.85
CA ASN A 58 4.37 -13.34 -6.95
C ASN A 58 3.21 -13.33 -7.95
N THR A 59 1.98 -13.26 -7.46
CA THR A 59 0.78 -13.11 -8.31
C THR A 59 0.89 -11.87 -9.19
N ILE A 60 1.19 -10.72 -8.57
CA ILE A 60 1.28 -9.46 -9.28
C ILE A 60 2.46 -9.44 -10.26
N LYS A 61 3.64 -9.93 -9.83
CA LYS A 61 4.85 -9.93 -10.64
C LYS A 61 4.67 -10.73 -11.94
N LEU A 62 3.93 -11.84 -11.88
CA LEU A 62 3.71 -12.76 -13.01
C LEU A 62 2.52 -12.37 -13.89
N ASP A 63 1.71 -11.39 -13.50
CA ASP A 63 0.51 -11.01 -14.26
C ASP A 63 0.86 -10.28 -15.57
N GLU A 64 0.25 -10.76 -16.65
CA GLU A 64 0.53 -10.34 -18.04
C GLU A 64 0.05 -8.92 -18.37
N ALA A 65 -0.74 -8.30 -17.51
CA ALA A 65 -1.18 -6.92 -17.65
C ALA A 65 -0.02 -5.93 -17.47
N PHE A 66 1.07 -6.34 -16.84
CA PHE A 66 2.16 -5.44 -16.47
C PHE A 66 3.36 -5.53 -17.40
N THR A 67 3.93 -4.37 -17.73
CA THR A 67 5.21 -4.24 -18.42
C THR A 67 6.20 -3.57 -17.46
N TRP A 68 6.71 -4.33 -16.48
CA TRP A 68 7.53 -3.78 -15.38
C TRP A 68 8.81 -3.06 -15.85
N LYS A 69 9.34 -3.42 -17.02
CA LYS A 69 10.50 -2.76 -17.63
C LYS A 69 10.21 -1.35 -18.13
N TYR A 70 8.93 -0.98 -18.32
CA TYR A 70 8.54 0.39 -18.62
C TYR A 70 8.25 1.14 -17.32
N GLU A 71 9.25 1.87 -16.84
CA GLU A 71 9.17 2.56 -15.55
C GLU A 71 8.93 4.06 -15.68
N LYS A 72 8.93 4.62 -16.90
CA LYS A 72 8.86 6.07 -17.12
C LYS A 72 7.52 6.68 -16.68
N ASP A 73 6.41 5.96 -16.86
CA ASP A 73 5.06 6.43 -16.53
C ASP A 73 4.12 5.24 -16.20
N GLY A 74 2.87 5.51 -15.84
CA GLY A 74 1.81 4.52 -15.64
C GLY A 74 1.77 3.88 -14.25
N CYS A 75 2.55 4.39 -13.29
CA CYS A 75 2.59 3.85 -11.92
C CYS A 75 1.20 3.83 -11.25
N PHE A 76 0.39 4.85 -11.49
CA PHE A 76 -0.99 4.94 -11.00
C PHE A 76 -1.89 3.80 -11.52
N ALA A 77 -1.83 3.50 -12.81
CA ALA A 77 -2.59 2.42 -13.45
C ALA A 77 -2.09 1.05 -12.95
N ARG A 78 -0.77 0.89 -12.79
CA ARG A 78 -0.20 -0.33 -12.18
C ARG A 78 -0.71 -0.54 -10.77
N ALA A 79 -0.61 0.48 -9.90
CA ALA A 79 -1.07 0.41 -8.52
C ALA A 79 -2.57 0.11 -8.39
N HIS A 80 -3.39 0.69 -9.27
CA HIS A 80 -4.82 0.40 -9.33
C HIS A 80 -5.08 -1.05 -9.73
N LYS A 81 -4.46 -1.51 -10.83
CA LYS A 81 -4.64 -2.88 -11.33
C LYS A 81 -4.15 -3.94 -10.35
N MET A 82 -3.05 -3.69 -9.64
CA MET A 82 -2.57 -4.58 -8.58
C MET A 82 -3.66 -4.80 -7.51
N GLY A 83 -4.32 -3.72 -7.07
CA GLY A 83 -5.41 -3.82 -6.11
C GLY A 83 -6.63 -4.57 -6.65
N GLU A 84 -6.99 -4.38 -7.92
CA GLU A 84 -8.06 -5.16 -8.57
C GLU A 84 -7.76 -6.66 -8.59
N ILE A 85 -6.55 -7.04 -9.00
CA ILE A 85 -6.14 -8.44 -9.10
C ILE A 85 -6.22 -9.11 -7.72
N LEU A 86 -5.71 -8.46 -6.67
CA LEU A 86 -5.74 -9.04 -5.32
C LEU A 86 -7.16 -9.13 -4.75
N GLN A 87 -8.02 -8.14 -5.02
CA GLN A 87 -9.44 -8.22 -4.66
C GLN A 87 -10.13 -9.40 -5.37
N ALA A 88 -9.94 -9.52 -6.69
CA ALA A 88 -10.61 -10.54 -7.48
C ALA A 88 -10.12 -11.96 -7.16
N LYS A 89 -8.81 -12.13 -6.95
CA LYS A 89 -8.21 -13.45 -6.76
C LYS A 89 -8.30 -13.95 -5.31
N TYR A 90 -8.13 -13.06 -4.33
CA TYR A 90 -8.02 -13.44 -2.92
C TYR A 90 -9.15 -12.89 -2.04
N GLY A 91 -10.10 -12.13 -2.61
CA GLY A 91 -11.18 -11.52 -1.83
C GLY A 91 -10.68 -10.51 -0.79
N ILE A 92 -9.50 -9.90 -0.98
CA ILE A 92 -8.96 -8.93 -0.03
C ILE A 92 -9.88 -7.72 0.04
N HIS A 93 -10.39 -7.42 1.22
CA HIS A 93 -11.29 -6.29 1.38
C HIS A 93 -10.54 -4.95 1.08
N PRO A 94 -11.17 -3.97 0.38
CA PRO A 94 -10.51 -2.72 0.00
C PRO A 94 -9.90 -1.92 1.16
N SER A 95 -10.38 -2.12 2.39
CA SER A 95 -9.77 -1.49 3.59
C SER A 95 -8.33 -1.94 3.84
N HIS A 96 -7.94 -3.13 3.37
CA HIS A 96 -6.60 -3.69 3.50
C HIS A 96 -5.69 -3.44 2.30
N LEU A 97 -6.19 -2.70 1.31
CA LEU A 97 -5.43 -2.28 0.16
C LEU A 97 -5.35 -0.75 0.16
N LYS A 98 -4.13 -0.24 0.26
CA LYS A 98 -3.85 1.19 0.25
C LYS A 98 -2.90 1.53 -0.88
N LYS A 99 -2.77 2.82 -1.18
CA LYS A 99 -1.73 3.32 -2.07
C LYS A 99 -0.75 4.15 -1.26
N ILE A 100 0.54 3.95 -1.47
CA ILE A 100 1.59 4.84 -0.96
C ILE A 100 2.08 5.72 -2.09
N TRP A 101 2.17 7.02 -1.82
CA TRP A 101 2.53 8.05 -2.79
C TRP A 101 3.76 8.78 -2.30
N ILE A 102 4.63 9.18 -3.21
CA ILE A 102 5.77 10.03 -2.93
C ILE A 102 6.00 11.00 -4.09
N GLY A 103 6.54 12.17 -3.79
CA GLY A 103 6.97 13.14 -4.79
C GLY A 103 6.46 14.55 -4.53
N ASN A 104 6.84 15.45 -5.44
CA ASN A 104 6.42 16.83 -5.48
C ASN A 104 6.62 17.40 -6.89
N SER A 105 6.19 18.65 -7.09
CA SER A 105 6.33 19.37 -8.36
C SER A 105 7.77 19.70 -8.79
N ARG A 106 8.82 19.23 -8.10
CA ARG A 106 10.22 19.45 -8.51
C ARG A 106 10.80 18.32 -9.36
N GLY A 107 10.20 17.13 -9.36
CA GLY A 107 10.75 16.01 -10.14
C GLY A 107 11.97 15.34 -9.50
N ASP A 108 12.17 15.53 -8.19
CA ASP A 108 13.35 15.07 -7.45
C ASP A 108 13.18 13.65 -6.90
N LEU A 109 12.70 12.72 -7.74
CA LEU A 109 12.68 11.30 -7.41
C LEU A 109 13.67 10.52 -8.28
N LEU A 110 13.85 9.25 -7.92
CA LEU A 110 14.47 8.25 -8.77
C LEU A 110 13.91 8.37 -10.20
N LYS A 111 14.81 8.37 -11.21
CA LYS A 111 14.46 8.51 -12.64
C LYS A 111 13.78 9.84 -13.02
N LYS A 112 13.94 10.90 -12.21
CA LYS A 112 13.38 12.23 -12.44
C LYS A 112 11.85 12.24 -12.48
N TRP A 113 11.21 11.32 -11.75
CA TRP A 113 9.76 11.33 -11.63
C TRP A 113 9.29 12.51 -10.79
N GLU A 114 8.20 13.15 -11.23
CA GLU A 114 7.48 14.09 -10.37
C GLU A 114 6.84 13.35 -9.20
N TYR A 115 6.30 12.16 -9.45
CA TYR A 115 5.66 11.31 -8.45
C TYR A 115 5.83 9.83 -8.71
N HIS A 116 5.69 9.03 -7.66
CA HIS A 116 5.53 7.59 -7.79
C HIS A 116 4.46 7.09 -6.83
N VAL A 117 3.79 5.99 -7.21
CA VAL A 117 2.74 5.35 -6.42
C VAL A 117 2.81 3.84 -6.57
N ALA A 118 2.60 3.15 -5.45
CA ALA A 118 2.57 1.70 -5.37
C ALA A 118 1.43 1.20 -4.47
N LEU A 119 1.13 -0.09 -4.54
CA LEU A 119 0.13 -0.74 -3.70
C LEU A 119 0.76 -1.10 -2.35
N VAL A 120 0.03 -0.87 -1.26
CA VAL A 120 0.34 -1.37 0.08
C VAL A 120 -0.73 -2.38 0.48
N VAL A 121 -0.31 -3.60 0.80
CA VAL A 121 -1.15 -4.59 1.47
C VAL A 121 -0.98 -4.41 2.97
N VAL A 122 -2.06 -4.07 3.65
CA VAL A 122 -2.05 -3.79 5.09
C VAL A 122 -2.05 -5.10 5.87
N GLY A 123 -1.01 -5.31 6.68
CA GLY A 123 -0.87 -6.48 7.55
C GLY A 123 -1.78 -6.44 8.79
N SER A 124 -1.46 -7.28 9.77
CA SER A 124 -2.15 -7.36 11.05
C SER A 124 -2.19 -6.00 11.76
N GLY A 125 -3.36 -5.65 12.31
CA GLY A 125 -3.56 -4.40 13.06
C GLY A 125 -4.00 -3.20 12.23
N GLY A 126 -4.15 -3.32 10.91
CA GLY A 126 -4.83 -2.31 10.08
C GLY A 126 -4.03 -1.03 9.82
N ASN A 127 -2.81 -0.91 10.36
CA ASN A 127 -1.92 0.21 10.07
C ASN A 127 -1.13 -0.05 8.77
N PRO A 128 -1.30 0.77 7.71
CA PRO A 128 -0.57 0.59 6.45
C PRO A 128 0.95 0.72 6.59
N LEU A 129 1.45 1.39 7.63
CA LEU A 129 2.89 1.48 7.89
C LEU A 129 3.51 0.16 8.34
N ASN A 130 2.69 -0.76 8.85
CA ASN A 130 3.09 -2.13 9.22
C ASN A 130 2.81 -3.14 8.09
N GLY A 131 2.28 -2.67 6.95
CA GLY A 131 2.03 -3.49 5.78
C GLY A 131 3.27 -3.63 4.89
N MET A 132 3.07 -4.23 3.73
CA MET A 132 4.11 -4.37 2.71
C MET A 132 3.71 -3.70 1.41
N VAL A 133 4.66 -3.02 0.79
CA VAL A 133 4.56 -2.44 -0.54
C VAL A 133 4.85 -3.51 -1.59
N ILE A 134 3.96 -3.62 -2.58
CA ILE A 134 4.16 -4.42 -3.78
C ILE A 134 4.48 -3.48 -4.93
N ASP A 135 5.72 -3.51 -5.40
CA ASP A 135 6.18 -2.72 -6.55
C ASP A 135 7.31 -3.42 -7.33
N PRO A 136 6.98 -4.39 -8.20
CA PRO A 136 7.98 -5.11 -8.99
C PRO A 136 8.79 -4.24 -9.96
N ALA A 137 8.35 -3.02 -10.26
CA ALA A 137 9.13 -2.09 -11.09
C ALA A 137 10.40 -1.63 -10.36
N LEU A 138 10.31 -1.40 -9.04
CA LEU A 138 11.45 -0.98 -8.23
C LEU A 138 12.10 -2.14 -7.48
N PHE A 139 11.32 -3.09 -6.99
CA PHE A 139 11.75 -4.20 -6.16
C PHE A 139 11.35 -5.52 -6.83
N PRO A 140 12.16 -6.01 -7.79
CA PRO A 140 11.79 -7.19 -8.56
C PRO A 140 11.81 -8.48 -7.72
N ASP A 141 12.48 -8.49 -6.56
CA ASP A 141 12.75 -9.71 -5.80
C ASP A 141 11.74 -9.99 -4.68
N GLY A 142 10.92 -9.01 -4.30
CA GLY A 142 9.93 -9.22 -3.25
C GLY A 142 9.22 -7.96 -2.78
N PRO A 143 8.22 -8.13 -1.90
CA PRO A 143 7.59 -7.02 -1.22
C PRO A 143 8.56 -6.38 -0.23
N VAL A 144 8.41 -5.08 0.02
CA VAL A 144 9.27 -4.32 0.96
C VAL A 144 8.44 -3.47 1.90
N THR A 145 9.04 -2.97 2.98
CA THR A 145 8.35 -2.04 3.88
C THR A 145 8.07 -0.69 3.19
N PRO A 146 7.05 0.07 3.64
CA PRO A 146 6.81 1.44 3.20
C PRO A 146 8.02 2.36 3.29
N GLN A 147 8.86 2.17 4.32
CA GLN A 147 10.07 2.97 4.53
C GLN A 147 11.15 2.65 3.51
N GLU A 148 11.45 1.36 3.26
CA GLU A 148 12.42 0.94 2.26
C GLU A 148 12.02 1.41 0.85
N TRP A 149 10.74 1.29 0.51
CA TRP A 149 10.21 1.78 -0.76
C TRP A 149 10.41 3.28 -0.92
N ALA A 150 10.02 4.07 0.09
CA ALA A 150 10.14 5.53 0.05
C ALA A 150 11.62 5.96 -0.01
N TYR A 151 12.50 5.29 0.73
CA TYR A 151 13.94 5.53 0.70
C TYR A 151 14.52 5.32 -0.71
N LYS A 152 14.19 4.20 -1.36
CA LYS A 152 14.66 3.91 -2.73
C LYS A 152 14.12 4.93 -3.74
N CYS A 153 12.85 5.33 -3.61
CA CYS A 153 12.26 6.35 -4.48
C CYS A 153 12.92 7.72 -4.34
N ASN A 154 13.32 8.09 -3.12
CA ASN A 154 13.89 9.40 -2.84
C ASN A 154 15.29 9.58 -3.43
N ASN A 155 16.08 8.52 -3.61
CA ASN A 155 17.43 8.60 -4.21
C ASN A 155 18.30 9.77 -3.65
N GLY A 156 18.25 9.99 -2.33
CA GLY A 156 18.97 11.08 -1.64
C GLY A 156 18.16 12.36 -1.38
N SER A 157 16.95 12.48 -1.93
CA SER A 157 16.01 13.57 -1.64
C SER A 157 15.22 13.33 -0.35
N SER A 158 14.52 14.36 0.14
CA SER A 158 13.74 14.33 1.38
C SER A 158 12.23 14.46 1.15
N ASN A 159 11.71 13.88 0.06
CA ASN A 159 10.27 13.96 -0.23
C ASN A 159 9.47 13.17 0.81
N LYS A 160 8.37 13.78 1.27
CA LYS A 160 7.41 13.12 2.15
C LYS A 160 6.57 12.12 1.36
N SER A 161 6.31 10.97 1.96
CA SER A 161 5.33 10.01 1.46
C SER A 161 3.98 10.19 2.16
N ALA A 162 2.91 9.76 1.51
CA ALA A 162 1.57 9.79 2.09
C ALA A 162 0.77 8.56 1.63
N VAL A 163 -0.01 7.98 2.53
CA VAL A 163 -0.88 6.82 2.23
C VAL A 163 -2.30 7.28 1.91
N SER A 164 -3.00 6.56 1.03
CA SER A 164 -4.42 6.77 0.74
C SER A 164 -5.18 5.46 0.62
N LYS A 165 -6.51 5.56 0.58
CA LYS A 165 -7.36 4.46 0.15
C LYS A 165 -7.05 4.06 -1.31
N LEU A 166 -7.38 2.82 -1.67
CA LEU A 166 -7.16 2.28 -3.02
C LEU A 166 -7.86 3.10 -4.11
N GLU A 167 -9.02 3.69 -3.80
CA GLU A 167 -9.87 4.48 -4.69
C GLU A 167 -9.19 5.76 -5.24
N TYR A 168 -8.14 6.26 -4.60
CA TYR A 168 -7.41 7.41 -5.14
C TYR A 168 -6.64 7.00 -6.39
N TYR A 169 -7.07 7.47 -7.56
CA TYR A 169 -6.51 7.05 -8.84
C TYR A 169 -5.29 7.87 -9.28
N ALA A 170 -5.34 9.20 -9.23
CA ALA A 170 -4.28 10.08 -9.72
C ALA A 170 -3.98 11.26 -8.77
N PRO A 171 -2.80 11.91 -8.89
CA PRO A 171 -2.48 13.13 -8.17
C PRO A 171 -3.49 14.26 -8.44
N LYS A 172 -3.79 15.07 -7.43
CA LYS A 172 -4.55 16.30 -7.60
C LYS A 172 -3.59 17.43 -7.94
N ILE A 173 -3.53 17.74 -9.23
CA ILE A 173 -2.70 18.84 -9.71
C ILE A 173 -3.41 20.15 -9.39
N LYS A 174 -2.73 21.01 -8.64
CA LYS A 174 -3.13 22.40 -8.40
C LYS A 174 -2.34 23.29 -9.34
N VAL A 175 -2.87 24.48 -9.60
CA VAL A 175 -2.19 25.52 -10.38
C VAL A 175 -2.03 26.74 -9.48
N ASP A 176 -0.80 27.24 -9.35
CA ASP A 176 -0.54 28.45 -8.57
C ASP A 176 -0.88 29.73 -9.37
N LYS A 177 -0.72 30.89 -8.73
CA LYS A 177 -1.01 32.19 -9.35
C LYS A 177 -0.14 32.50 -10.60
N SER A 178 0.98 31.80 -10.77
CA SER A 178 1.86 31.94 -11.93
C SER A 178 1.51 30.98 -13.08
N GLY A 179 0.47 30.15 -12.92
CA GLY A 179 0.12 29.10 -13.88
C GLY A 179 0.98 27.84 -13.73
N LYS A 180 1.84 27.76 -12.71
CA LYS A 180 2.69 26.59 -12.49
C LYS A 180 1.90 25.47 -11.84
N ARG A 181 2.06 24.25 -12.38
CA ARG A 181 1.52 23.03 -11.81
C ARG A 181 2.24 22.70 -10.50
N ILE A 182 1.48 22.61 -9.43
CA ILE A 182 1.96 22.27 -8.09
C ILE A 182 1.18 21.06 -7.56
N TRP A 183 1.88 20.12 -6.97
CA TRP A 183 1.28 18.97 -6.31
C TRP A 183 2.30 18.40 -5.30
N ASN A 184 1.81 17.67 -4.30
CA ASN A 184 2.62 16.91 -3.36
C ASN A 184 1.92 15.59 -3.01
N ALA A 185 2.61 14.68 -2.33
CA ALA A 185 2.06 13.37 -1.99
C ALA A 185 0.68 13.39 -1.30
N GLU A 186 0.31 14.43 -0.55
CA GLU A 186 -1.01 14.56 0.10
C GLU A 186 -2.10 15.07 -0.86
N ASP A 187 -1.73 15.76 -1.93
CA ASP A 187 -2.62 16.27 -2.96
C ASP A 187 -3.04 15.15 -3.92
N LYS A 188 -4.08 14.41 -3.53
CA LYS A 188 -4.60 13.25 -4.28
C LYS A 188 -6.07 13.46 -4.63
N VAL A 189 -6.50 13.00 -5.81
CA VAL A 189 -7.92 13.06 -6.18
C VAL A 189 -8.62 11.80 -5.64
N ASN A 190 -9.61 12.00 -4.75
CA ASN A 190 -10.58 10.95 -4.50
C ASN A 190 -11.48 10.89 -5.73
N ASN A 191 -11.24 9.87 -6.55
CA ASN A 191 -11.92 9.68 -7.81
C ASN A 191 -13.24 8.91 -7.65
N TYR A 192 -13.48 8.37 -6.45
CA TYR A 192 -14.71 7.73 -6.03
C TYR A 192 -15.41 8.66 -5.05
N SER A 193 -15.93 9.76 -5.59
CA SER A 193 -16.93 10.54 -4.88
C SER A 193 -18.12 9.60 -4.58
N PHE A 194 -18.23 9.14 -3.33
CA PHE A 194 -19.31 8.32 -2.77
C PHE A 194 -19.96 7.31 -3.74
N TYR A 195 -19.39 6.11 -3.86
CA TYR A 195 -20.08 4.86 -4.23
C TYR A 195 -20.84 4.79 -5.58
N SER A 196 -20.61 5.65 -6.56
CA SER A 196 -21.16 5.37 -7.89
C SER A 196 -20.32 4.29 -8.60
N ILE A 197 -20.93 3.14 -8.90
CA ILE A 197 -20.34 2.04 -9.68
C ILE A 197 -19.79 2.56 -11.03
N SER A 198 -20.39 3.64 -11.56
CA SER A 198 -19.96 4.32 -12.78
C SER A 198 -18.52 4.85 -12.72
N ASN A 199 -18.08 5.39 -11.58
CA ASN A 199 -16.72 5.90 -11.44
C ASN A 199 -15.70 4.76 -11.43
N LYS A 200 -16.03 3.64 -10.76
CA LYS A 200 -15.17 2.44 -10.77
C LYS A 200 -14.90 1.95 -12.19
N ALA A 201 -15.98 1.68 -12.93
CA ALA A 201 -15.88 1.15 -14.29
C ALA A 201 -15.10 2.10 -15.22
N TYR A 202 -15.27 3.42 -15.04
CA TYR A 202 -14.48 4.41 -15.76
C TYR A 202 -12.98 4.27 -15.49
N PHE A 203 -12.55 4.26 -14.22
CA PHE A 203 -11.11 4.16 -13.88
C PHE A 203 -10.51 2.80 -14.21
N ASP A 204 -11.29 1.72 -14.12
CA ASP A 204 -10.87 0.39 -14.58
C ASP A 204 -10.65 0.40 -16.11
N GLY A 205 -11.52 1.10 -16.87
CA GLY A 205 -11.37 1.34 -18.30
C GLY A 205 -10.12 2.17 -18.66
N VAL A 206 -9.88 3.28 -17.95
CA VAL A 206 -8.67 4.10 -18.08
C VAL A 206 -7.42 3.24 -17.79
N THR A 207 -7.44 2.47 -16.70
CA THR A 207 -6.36 1.55 -16.30
C THR A 207 -6.03 0.59 -17.43
N THR A 208 -7.06 -0.03 -18.00
CA THR A 208 -6.92 -1.00 -19.08
C THR A 208 -6.31 -0.34 -20.33
N CYS A 209 -6.83 0.84 -20.72
CA CYS A 209 -6.26 1.61 -21.84
C CYS A 209 -4.78 1.94 -21.64
N VAL A 210 -4.40 2.42 -20.46
CA VAL A 210 -3.01 2.79 -20.14
C VAL A 210 -2.09 1.57 -20.22
N LEU A 211 -2.44 0.47 -19.54
CA LEU A 211 -1.60 -0.73 -19.50
C LEU A 211 -1.48 -1.39 -20.87
N THR A 212 -2.58 -1.48 -21.63
CA THR A 212 -2.55 -2.00 -23.02
C THR A 212 -1.72 -1.11 -23.94
N THR A 213 -1.84 0.23 -23.81
CA THR A 213 -1.04 1.18 -24.60
C THR A 213 0.45 1.03 -24.29
N ILE A 214 0.82 0.92 -23.02
CA ILE A 214 2.20 0.67 -22.59
C ILE A 214 2.70 -0.65 -23.18
N LYS A 215 1.96 -1.76 -23.00
CA LYS A 215 2.35 -3.08 -23.51
C LYS A 215 2.58 -3.05 -25.03
N ASN A 216 1.62 -2.53 -25.79
CA ASN A 216 1.69 -2.51 -27.25
C ASN A 216 2.85 -1.64 -27.76
N ASN A 217 3.03 -0.45 -27.19
CA ASN A 217 4.09 0.47 -27.63
C ASN A 217 5.47 -0.02 -27.21
N PHE A 218 5.59 -0.58 -26.01
CA PHE A 218 6.83 -1.19 -25.54
C PHE A 218 7.25 -2.38 -26.41
N GLU A 219 6.33 -3.28 -26.77
CA GLU A 219 6.61 -4.41 -27.66
C GLU A 219 6.92 -3.96 -29.09
N ASN A 220 6.26 -2.91 -29.58
CA ASN A 220 6.59 -2.29 -30.87
C ASN A 220 8.02 -1.73 -30.87
N TRP A 221 8.43 -1.04 -29.79
CA TRP A 221 9.79 -0.51 -29.64
C TRP A 221 10.83 -1.63 -29.54
N ARG A 222 10.53 -2.67 -28.77
CA ARG A 222 11.38 -3.86 -28.63
C ARG A 222 11.67 -4.52 -29.98
N ARG A 223 10.68 -4.58 -30.88
CA ARG A 223 10.80 -5.17 -32.23
C ARG A 223 11.56 -4.31 -33.24
N LYS A 224 11.58 -2.99 -33.09
CA LYS A 224 12.12 -2.06 -34.12
C LYS A 224 13.58 -1.61 -33.91
N VAL A 225 14.19 -1.82 -32.73
CA VAL A 225 15.58 -1.44 -32.34
C VAL A 225 15.80 0.10 -32.30
N ARG A 226 16.51 0.78 -31.38
CA ARG A 226 17.13 0.49 -30.06
C ARG A 226 16.16 0.94 -28.96
N HIS A 227 16.09 0.20 -27.87
CA HIS A 227 15.38 0.64 -26.67
C HIS A 227 15.97 1.99 -26.21
N ASP A 228 15.22 3.08 -26.39
CA ASP A 228 15.44 4.27 -25.59
C ASP A 228 14.64 4.07 -24.30
N PRO A 229 15.28 3.71 -23.16
CA PRO A 229 14.58 3.61 -21.88
C PRO A 229 13.94 4.94 -21.46
N ASN A 230 14.31 6.04 -22.12
CA ASN A 230 13.78 7.37 -21.87
C ASN A 230 12.68 7.78 -22.86
N SER A 231 12.23 6.97 -23.82
CA SER A 231 11.12 7.38 -24.68
C SER A 231 9.78 7.37 -23.92
N THR A 232 9.00 8.43 -24.06
CA THR A 232 7.66 8.54 -23.43
C THR A 232 6.65 7.77 -24.25
N ILE A 233 5.87 6.90 -23.62
CA ILE A 233 4.66 6.33 -24.23
C ILE A 233 3.51 7.31 -24.00
N ASP A 234 2.91 7.78 -25.08
CA ASP A 234 1.74 8.65 -25.01
C ASP A 234 0.53 7.86 -24.49
N ILE A 235 0.12 8.19 -23.26
CA ILE A 235 -1.06 7.67 -22.59
C ILE A 235 -2.17 8.73 -22.43
N ALA A 236 -1.99 9.94 -22.97
CA ALA A 236 -2.95 11.04 -22.81
C ALA A 236 -4.33 10.70 -23.40
N ARG A 237 -4.34 9.91 -24.48
CA ARG A 237 -5.57 9.39 -25.11
C ARG A 237 -6.43 8.51 -24.19
N CYS A 238 -5.87 8.01 -23.09
CA CYS A 238 -6.59 7.15 -22.14
C CYS A 238 -7.32 7.93 -21.05
N THR A 239 -6.94 9.19 -20.81
CA THR A 239 -7.41 9.95 -19.64
C THR A 239 -8.54 10.92 -19.91
N GLY A 240 -8.98 11.06 -21.17
CA GLY A 240 -10.04 11.99 -21.57
C GLY A 240 -9.56 13.43 -21.65
#